data_AF-A0A754QKI0-F1
#
_entry.id   AF-A0A754QKI0-F1
#
_cell.length_a   1.000
_cell.length_b   1.000
_cell.length_c   1.000
_cell.angle_alpha   90.00
_cell.angle_beta   90.00
_cell.angle_gamma   90.00
#
_symmetry.space_group_name_H-M   'P 1'
#
loop_
_entity.id
_entity.type
_entity.pdbx_description
1 polymer ?
#
loop_
_entity_poly.entity_id
_entity_poly.type
_entity_poly.pdbx_seq_one_letter_code
_entity_poly.pdbx_strand_id
1 'polypeptide(L)'
;MLKRIKIVTSLLLVLALFGLLQLTSGGLFFNSLKNDKENFTVLQTIRQQQSALNATWVELLQTRNTLNRAGIRWMMDQSNIGSGATVAELMQGATNTLKLTEKNWEQYEALPRDPRQSEAAFLEIKRTYDIYHGALAELIQLLGAGKINEFFDQPTQSYQDAFEKQYMAYMQQNDRLYDIAVEDNNSSYNQAM
;
A
#
# COMPACT_ATOMS: atom_id res chain seq x y z
N MET A 1 27.38 40.03 46.53
CA MET A 1 28.61 39.42 47.07
C MET A 1 29.49 38.83 45.95
N LEU A 2 29.77 39.59 44.88
CA LEU A 2 30.51 39.09 43.69
C LEU A 2 31.78 39.91 43.40
N LYS A 3 32.46 40.43 44.43
CA LYS A 3 33.59 41.37 44.23
C LYS A 3 34.98 40.72 44.19
N ARG A 4 35.11 39.39 44.30
CA ARG A 4 36.40 38.65 44.21
C ARG A 4 36.23 37.25 43.60
N ILE A 5 35.86 37.17 42.32
CA ILE A 5 35.96 35.92 41.56
C ILE A 5 37.33 35.92 40.87
N LYS A 6 38.14 34.88 41.09
CA LYS A 6 39.39 34.68 40.34
C LYS A 6 39.04 34.44 38.88
N ILE A 7 39.83 35.01 37.96
CA ILE A 7 39.63 34.89 36.51
C ILE A 7 39.43 33.43 36.08
N VAL A 8 40.22 32.51 36.67
CA VAL A 8 40.13 31.06 36.43
C VAL A 8 38.75 30.48 36.78
N THR A 9 38.16 30.92 37.90
CA THR A 9 36.83 30.47 38.34
C THR A 9 35.74 30.99 37.41
N SER A 10 35.89 32.22 36.89
CA SER A 10 34.98 32.77 35.87
C SER A 10 35.10 32.02 34.54
N LEU A 11 36.32 31.64 34.15
CA LEU A 11 36.59 30.92 32.90
C LEU A 11 35.98 29.52 32.92
N LEU A 12 36.13 28.80 34.04
CA LEU A 12 35.51 27.48 34.26
C LEU A 12 33.98 27.56 34.23
N LEU A 13 33.39 28.62 34.77
CA LEU A 13 31.94 28.83 34.78
C LEU A 13 31.40 29.04 33.37
N VAL A 14 32.08 29.85 32.56
CA VAL A 14 31.75 30.04 31.13
C VAL A 14 31.87 28.75 30.36
N LEU A 15 32.93 27.97 30.61
CA LEU A 15 33.17 26.69 29.93
C LEU A 15 32.11 25.64 30.29
N ALA A 16 31.69 25.59 31.56
CA ALA A 16 30.59 24.73 32.01
C ALA A 16 29.25 25.14 31.37
N LEU A 17 28.96 26.43 31.27
CA LEU A 17 27.79 26.98 30.58
C LEU A 17 27.80 26.62 29.09
N PHE A 18 28.97 26.72 28.45
CA PHE A 18 29.14 26.35 27.05
C PHE A 18 28.92 24.85 26.82
N GLY A 19 29.45 24.01 27.71
CA GLY A 19 29.21 22.56 27.67
C GLY A 19 27.74 22.19 27.87
N LEU A 20 27.05 22.89 28.78
CA LEU A 20 25.60 22.73 28.99
C LEU A 20 24.81 23.11 27.73
N LEU A 21 25.13 24.25 27.12
CA LEU A 21 24.50 24.69 25.86
C LEU A 21 24.75 23.72 24.71
N GLN A 22 25.98 23.20 24.58
CA GLN A 22 26.33 22.20 23.57
C GLN A 22 25.58 20.88 23.78
N LEU A 23 25.42 20.43 25.03
CA LEU A 23 24.65 19.21 25.34
C LEU A 23 23.16 19.38 25.04
N THR A 24 22.57 20.53 25.39
CA THR A 24 21.17 20.81 25.05
C THR A 24 20.96 20.92 23.54
N SER A 25 21.86 21.58 22.82
CA SER A 25 21.80 21.70 21.36
C SER A 25 22.00 20.34 20.68
N GLY A 26 22.98 19.54 21.13
CA GLY A 26 23.20 18.18 20.64
C GLY A 26 22.03 17.24 20.94
N GLY A 27 21.39 17.37 22.10
CA GLY A 27 20.21 16.59 22.48
C GLY A 27 18.98 16.92 21.63
N LEU A 28 18.71 18.21 21.39
CA LEU A 28 17.63 18.65 20.51
C LEU A 28 17.88 18.23 19.05
N PHE A 29 19.11 18.39 18.56
CA PHE A 29 19.50 17.97 17.22
C PHE A 29 19.37 16.45 17.02
N PHE A 30 19.79 15.65 18.01
CA PHE A 30 19.65 14.19 17.95
C PHE A 30 18.18 13.75 17.99
N ASN A 31 17.33 14.45 18.77
CA ASN A 31 15.90 14.19 18.82
C ASN A 31 15.20 14.51 17.48
N SER A 32 15.55 15.64 16.84
CA SER A 32 15.05 16.00 15.51
C SER A 32 15.47 14.98 14.45
N LEU A 33 16.75 14.59 14.43
CA LEU A 33 17.24 13.58 13.49
C LEU A 33 16.59 12.20 13.68
N LYS A 34 16.26 11.83 14.93
CA LYS A 34 15.57 10.57 15.21
C LYS A 34 14.14 10.59 14.68
N ASN A 35 13.39 11.66 14.93
CA ASN A 35 12.03 11.84 14.41
C ASN A 35 12.00 11.87 12.87
N ASP A 36 12.96 12.55 12.23
CA ASP A 36 13.06 12.59 10.77
C ASP A 36 13.33 11.22 10.14
N LYS A 37 14.17 10.39 10.79
CA LYS A 37 14.49 9.04 10.31
C LYS A 37 13.31 8.06 10.47
N GLU A 38 12.55 8.17 11.56
CA GLU A 38 11.34 7.38 11.78
C GLU A 38 10.26 7.74 10.74
N ASN A 39 10.03 9.04 10.50
CA ASN A 39 9.07 9.50 9.49
C ASN A 39 9.43 9.08 8.07
N PHE A 40 10.72 9.14 7.68
CA PHE A 40 11.16 8.69 6.34
C PHE A 40 10.90 7.19 6.10
N THR A 41 11.15 6.36 7.11
CA THR A 41 10.93 4.90 7.02
C THR A 41 9.45 4.55 6.91
N VAL A 42 8.59 5.28 7.62
CA VAL A 42 7.13 5.15 7.54
C VAL A 42 6.62 5.54 6.16
N LEU A 43 7.01 6.70 5.63
CA LEU A 43 6.57 7.17 4.32
C LEU A 43 7.00 6.22 3.20
N GLN A 44 8.23 5.69 3.27
CA GLN A 44 8.70 4.70 2.33
C GLN A 44 7.86 3.41 2.39
N THR A 45 7.50 2.95 3.58
CA THR A 45 6.66 1.76 3.78
C THR A 45 5.27 1.97 3.22
N ILE A 46 4.61 3.08 3.55
CA ILE A 46 3.27 3.45 3.05
C ILE A 46 3.26 3.45 1.52
N ARG A 47 4.29 4.06 0.90
CA ARG A 47 4.43 4.07 -0.57
C ARG A 47 4.58 2.67 -1.14
N GLN A 48 5.38 1.81 -0.52
CA GLN A 48 5.56 0.42 -0.98
C GLN A 48 4.24 -0.37 -0.88
N GLN A 49 3.51 -0.21 0.23
CA GLN A 49 2.21 -0.86 0.40
C GLN A 49 1.20 -0.37 -0.64
N GLN A 50 1.12 0.94 -0.87
CA GLN A 50 0.26 1.53 -1.89
C GLN A 50 0.61 1.03 -3.29
N SER A 51 1.91 0.94 -3.63
CA SER A 51 2.35 0.43 -4.92
C SER A 51 1.94 -1.03 -5.13
N ALA A 52 2.17 -1.91 -4.14
CA ALA A 52 1.85 -3.32 -4.23
C ALA A 52 0.32 -3.56 -4.31
N LEU A 53 -0.45 -2.85 -3.49
CA LEU A 53 -1.90 -2.96 -3.49
C LEU A 53 -2.53 -2.39 -4.78
N ASN A 54 -2.02 -1.27 -5.30
CA ASN A 54 -2.49 -0.71 -6.58
C ASN A 54 -2.18 -1.66 -7.74
N ALA A 55 -0.99 -2.28 -7.77
CA ALA A 55 -0.66 -3.30 -8.76
C ALA A 55 -1.64 -4.48 -8.69
N THR A 56 -1.91 -4.98 -7.48
CA THR A 56 -2.92 -6.02 -7.24
C THR A 56 -4.29 -5.63 -7.81
N TRP A 57 -4.77 -4.42 -7.50
CA TRP A 57 -6.07 -3.95 -7.97
C TRP A 57 -6.16 -3.87 -9.50
N VAL A 58 -5.15 -3.29 -10.15
CA VAL A 58 -5.08 -3.18 -11.61
C VAL A 58 -5.06 -4.56 -12.27
N GLU A 59 -4.31 -5.51 -11.71
CA GLU A 59 -4.19 -6.86 -12.27
C GLU A 59 -5.47 -7.70 -12.08
N LEU A 60 -6.19 -7.54 -10.96
CA LEU A 60 -7.53 -8.10 -10.80
C LEU A 60 -8.50 -7.59 -11.88
N LEU A 61 -8.50 -6.27 -12.13
CA LEU A 61 -9.33 -5.67 -13.19
C LEU A 61 -8.93 -6.16 -14.59
N GLN A 62 -7.64 -6.28 -14.88
CA GLN A 62 -7.15 -6.82 -16.15
C GLN A 62 -7.51 -8.30 -16.34
N THR A 63 -7.43 -9.09 -15.27
CA THR A 63 -7.87 -10.50 -15.27
C THR A 63 -9.35 -10.58 -15.62
N ARG A 64 -10.20 -9.82 -14.93
CA ARG A 64 -11.64 -9.78 -15.22
C ARG A 64 -11.95 -9.32 -16.64
N ASN A 65 -11.28 -8.26 -17.12
CA ASN A 65 -11.45 -7.77 -18.49
C ASN A 65 -11.08 -8.86 -19.52
N THR A 66 -9.97 -9.55 -19.30
CA THR A 66 -9.52 -10.63 -20.19
C THR A 66 -10.48 -11.81 -20.17
N LEU A 67 -11.01 -12.19 -19.01
CA LEU A 67 -12.05 -13.21 -18.88
C LEU A 67 -13.34 -12.83 -19.60
N ASN A 68 -13.80 -11.58 -19.47
CA ASN A 68 -14.96 -11.09 -20.22
C ASN A 68 -14.72 -11.19 -21.73
N ARG A 69 -13.52 -10.82 -22.20
CA ARG A 69 -13.13 -10.98 -23.62
C ARG A 69 -13.13 -12.46 -24.03
N ALA A 70 -12.66 -13.35 -23.17
CA ALA A 70 -12.66 -14.80 -23.43
C ALA A 70 -14.08 -15.36 -23.53
N GLY A 71 -15.00 -14.96 -22.64
CA GLY A 71 -16.41 -15.35 -22.69
C GLY A 71 -17.12 -14.87 -23.95
N ILE A 72 -16.90 -13.60 -24.35
CA ILE A 72 -17.42 -13.06 -25.62
C ILE A 72 -16.83 -13.81 -26.81
N ARG A 73 -15.52 -14.08 -26.81
CA ARG A 73 -14.86 -14.84 -27.87
C ARG A 73 -15.43 -16.24 -28.01
N TRP A 74 -15.69 -16.92 -26.90
CA TRP A 74 -16.28 -18.25 -26.88
C TRP A 74 -17.67 -18.27 -27.55
N MET A 75 -18.50 -17.24 -27.29
CA MET A 75 -19.80 -17.11 -27.97
C MET A 75 -19.65 -16.82 -29.48
N MET A 76 -18.68 -16.00 -29.88
CA MET A 76 -18.43 -15.68 -31.29
C MET A 76 -17.90 -16.89 -32.09
N ASP A 77 -17.08 -17.72 -31.47
CA ASP A 77 -16.53 -18.93 -32.11
C ASP A 77 -17.64 -19.93 -32.47
N GLN A 78 -18.74 -20.00 -31.71
CA GLN A 78 -19.90 -20.84 -32.06
C GLN A 78 -20.56 -20.44 -33.39
N SER A 79 -20.50 -19.15 -33.74
CA SER A 79 -21.06 -18.63 -34.98
C SER A 79 -20.02 -18.49 -36.10
N ASN A 80 -18.80 -19.02 -35.91
CA ASN A 80 -17.66 -18.88 -36.83
C ASN A 80 -17.30 -17.43 -37.20
N ILE A 81 -17.60 -16.47 -36.32
CA ILE A 81 -17.31 -15.03 -36.51
C ILE A 81 -16.16 -14.52 -35.62
N GLY A 82 -15.56 -15.39 -34.83
CA GLY A 82 -14.45 -15.03 -33.94
C GLY A 82 -13.20 -14.60 -34.71
N SER A 83 -12.59 -13.49 -34.31
CA SER A 83 -11.32 -13.00 -34.87
C SER A 83 -10.38 -12.44 -33.78
N GLY A 84 -9.08 -12.44 -34.05
CA GLY A 84 -8.04 -12.08 -33.07
C GLY A 84 -7.71 -13.24 -32.12
N ALA A 85 -7.30 -12.91 -30.89
CA ALA A 85 -6.91 -13.88 -29.87
C ALA A 85 -8.02 -14.92 -29.61
N THR A 86 -7.60 -16.17 -29.52
CA THR A 86 -8.46 -17.33 -29.22
C THR A 86 -8.88 -17.34 -27.76
N VAL A 87 -9.93 -18.11 -27.45
CA VAL A 87 -10.32 -18.35 -26.04
C VAL A 87 -9.13 -18.89 -25.25
N ALA A 88 -8.38 -19.85 -25.78
CA ALA A 88 -7.22 -20.43 -25.11
C ALA A 88 -6.14 -19.40 -24.77
N GLU A 89 -5.79 -18.50 -25.70
CA GLU A 89 -4.81 -17.44 -25.45
C GLU A 89 -5.28 -16.44 -24.40
N LEU A 90 -6.56 -16.04 -24.45
CA LEU A 90 -7.16 -15.13 -23.48
C LEU A 90 -7.20 -15.78 -22.08
N MET A 91 -7.56 -17.05 -22.00
CA MET A 91 -7.57 -17.82 -20.75
C MET A 91 -6.17 -17.96 -20.14
N GLN A 92 -5.17 -18.22 -20.98
CA GLN A 92 -3.77 -18.25 -20.54
C GLN A 92 -3.33 -16.86 -20.04
N GLY A 93 -3.71 -15.80 -20.74
CA GLY A 93 -3.46 -14.42 -20.34
C GLY A 93 -4.06 -14.10 -18.97
N ALA A 94 -5.34 -14.37 -18.78
CA ALA A 94 -6.04 -14.17 -17.51
C ALA A 94 -5.38 -14.97 -16.37
N THR A 95 -5.02 -16.23 -16.61
CA THR A 95 -4.34 -17.08 -15.62
C THR A 95 -2.97 -16.50 -15.23
N ASN A 96 -2.21 -15.99 -16.19
CA ASN A 96 -0.90 -15.39 -15.92
C ASN A 96 -1.03 -14.08 -15.14
N THR A 97 -1.99 -13.22 -15.49
CA THR A 97 -2.25 -11.97 -14.76
C THR A 97 -2.74 -12.25 -13.34
N LEU A 98 -3.56 -13.28 -13.13
CA LEU A 98 -4.01 -13.66 -11.79
C LEU A 98 -2.85 -14.15 -10.92
N LYS A 99 -1.91 -14.92 -11.47
CA LYS A 99 -0.67 -15.29 -10.75
C LYS A 99 0.21 -14.10 -10.40
N LEU A 100 0.28 -13.09 -11.27
CA LEU A 100 1.01 -11.87 -10.96
C LEU A 100 0.33 -11.10 -9.81
N THR A 101 -1.01 -11.12 -9.79
CA THR A 101 -1.82 -10.55 -8.71
C THR A 101 -1.47 -11.20 -7.37
N GLU A 102 -1.37 -12.53 -7.31
CA GLU A 102 -0.98 -13.28 -6.11
C GLU A 102 0.38 -12.79 -5.58
N LYS A 103 1.38 -12.65 -6.46
CA LYS A 103 2.71 -12.15 -6.09
C LYS A 103 2.67 -10.73 -5.51
N ASN A 104 1.94 -9.81 -6.13
CA ASN A 104 1.83 -8.43 -5.66
C ASN A 104 1.05 -8.34 -4.35
N TRP A 105 0.04 -9.19 -4.17
CA TRP A 105 -0.72 -9.30 -2.94
C TRP A 105 0.14 -9.85 -1.79
N GLU A 106 0.91 -10.91 -2.01
CA GLU A 106 1.88 -11.45 -1.04
C GLU A 106 2.89 -10.38 -0.61
N GLN A 107 3.39 -9.58 -1.57
CA GLN A 107 4.27 -8.46 -1.27
C GLN A 107 3.55 -7.43 -0.38
N TYR A 108 2.30 -7.07 -0.68
CA TYR A 108 1.50 -6.18 0.16
C TYR A 108 1.30 -6.73 1.57
N GLU A 109 0.93 -8.00 1.71
CA GLU A 109 0.69 -8.63 3.02
C GLU A 109 1.95 -8.68 3.91
N ALA A 110 3.12 -8.89 3.29
CA ALA A 110 4.40 -9.02 3.97
C ALA A 110 4.98 -7.67 4.44
N LEU A 111 4.49 -6.55 3.91
CA LEU A 111 4.99 -5.23 4.30
C LEU A 111 4.57 -4.90 5.74
N PRO A 112 5.48 -4.31 6.55
CA PRO A 112 5.16 -3.94 7.92
C PRO A 112 4.05 -2.88 7.93
N ARG A 113 3.19 -2.94 8.94
CA ARG A 113 2.09 -1.97 9.13
C ARG A 113 2.49 -0.93 10.16
N ASP A 114 2.17 0.33 9.88
CA ASP A 114 2.32 1.41 10.86
C ASP A 114 1.30 1.20 11.99
N PRO A 115 1.64 1.42 13.28
CA PRO A 115 0.70 1.27 14.39
C PRO A 115 -0.59 2.10 14.29
N ARG A 116 -0.60 3.16 13.47
CA ARG A 116 -1.76 4.00 13.17
C ARG A 116 -2.66 3.41 12.08
N GLN A 117 -2.23 2.37 11.38
CA GLN A 117 -3.06 1.62 10.44
C GLN A 117 -3.98 0.65 11.20
N SER A 118 -5.21 0.47 10.70
CA SER A 118 -6.21 -0.35 11.37
C SER A 118 -6.04 -1.82 10.97
N GLU A 119 -5.79 -2.69 11.94
CA GLU A 119 -5.73 -4.14 11.71
C GLU A 119 -7.07 -4.67 11.18
N ALA A 120 -8.20 -4.15 11.68
CA ALA A 120 -9.52 -4.54 11.18
C ALA A 120 -9.72 -4.14 9.71
N ALA A 121 -9.20 -2.99 9.28
CA ALA A 121 -9.25 -2.57 7.88
C ALA A 121 -8.37 -3.48 7.00
N PHE A 122 -7.19 -3.88 7.50
CA PHE A 122 -6.34 -4.84 6.82
C PHE A 122 -7.01 -6.22 6.65
N LEU A 123 -7.64 -6.74 7.70
CA LEU A 123 -8.35 -8.01 7.61
C LEU A 123 -9.53 -7.95 6.64
N GLU A 124 -10.23 -6.81 6.57
CA GLU A 124 -11.36 -6.65 5.67
C GLU A 124 -10.94 -6.50 4.19
N ILE A 125 -9.83 -5.80 3.91
CA ILE A 125 -9.28 -5.77 2.55
C ILE A 125 -8.77 -7.15 2.12
N LYS A 126 -8.16 -7.91 3.03
CA LYS A 126 -7.76 -9.30 2.78
C LYS A 126 -8.95 -10.19 2.47
N ARG A 127 -10.00 -10.13 3.29
CA ARG A 127 -11.21 -10.91 3.09
C ARG A 127 -11.86 -10.62 1.73
N THR A 128 -11.95 -9.36 1.35
CA THR A 128 -12.55 -8.95 0.07
C THR A 128 -11.65 -9.28 -1.12
N TYR A 129 -10.32 -9.24 -0.96
CA TYR A 129 -9.35 -9.76 -1.92
C TYR A 129 -9.55 -11.25 -2.15
N ASP A 130 -9.54 -12.07 -1.09
CA ASP A 130 -9.64 -13.53 -1.19
C ASP A 130 -10.92 -13.94 -1.93
N ILE A 131 -12.04 -13.26 -1.64
CA ILE A 131 -13.32 -13.49 -2.32
C ILE A 131 -13.24 -13.12 -3.79
N TYR A 132 -12.72 -11.93 -4.12
CA TYR A 132 -12.70 -11.48 -5.51
C TYR A 132 -11.70 -12.27 -6.36
N HIS A 133 -10.50 -12.52 -5.81
CA HIS A 133 -9.50 -13.40 -6.42
C HIS A 133 -10.07 -14.81 -6.65
N GLY A 134 -10.69 -15.40 -5.63
CA GLY A 134 -11.34 -16.71 -5.72
C GLY A 134 -12.44 -16.75 -6.78
N ALA A 135 -13.24 -15.69 -6.88
CA ALA A 135 -14.27 -15.57 -7.91
C ALA A 135 -13.66 -15.55 -9.33
N LEU A 136 -12.58 -14.79 -9.57
CA LEU A 136 -11.87 -14.77 -10.85
C LEU A 136 -11.22 -16.12 -11.18
N ALA A 137 -10.66 -16.81 -10.18
CA ALA A 137 -10.14 -18.16 -10.35
C ALA A 137 -11.25 -19.15 -10.72
N GLU A 138 -12.43 -19.04 -10.12
CA GLU A 138 -13.61 -19.84 -10.47
C GLU A 138 -14.06 -19.55 -11.91
N LEU A 139 -14.09 -18.28 -12.35
CA LEU A 139 -14.41 -17.94 -13.75
C LEU A 139 -13.46 -18.61 -14.75
N ILE A 140 -12.15 -18.71 -14.42
CA ILE A 140 -11.17 -19.44 -15.23
C ILE A 140 -11.58 -20.93 -15.33
N GLN A 141 -11.97 -21.55 -14.21
CA GLN A 141 -12.38 -22.96 -14.21
C GLN A 141 -13.68 -23.19 -14.98
N LEU A 142 -14.68 -22.33 -14.79
CA LEU A 142 -15.98 -22.43 -15.45
C LEU A 142 -15.83 -22.29 -16.97
N LEU A 143 -15.14 -21.26 -17.45
CA LEU A 143 -14.94 -21.07 -18.88
C LEU A 143 -14.07 -22.17 -19.50
N GLY A 144 -13.04 -22.64 -18.78
CA GLY A 144 -12.23 -23.79 -19.19
C GLY A 144 -13.01 -25.09 -19.30
N ALA A 145 -14.04 -25.27 -18.47
CA ALA A 145 -14.96 -26.40 -18.51
C ALA A 145 -16.11 -26.23 -19.53
N GLY A 146 -16.17 -25.12 -20.27
CA GLY A 146 -17.26 -24.82 -21.20
C GLY A 146 -18.58 -24.44 -20.51
N LYS A 147 -18.54 -24.15 -19.21
CA LYS A 147 -19.68 -23.77 -18.37
C LYS A 147 -20.00 -22.27 -18.49
N ILE A 148 -20.40 -21.88 -19.70
CA ILE A 148 -20.58 -20.46 -20.05
C ILE A 148 -21.72 -19.78 -19.27
N ASN A 149 -22.79 -20.51 -18.96
CA ASN A 149 -23.92 -19.95 -18.23
C ASN A 149 -23.52 -19.68 -16.79
N GLU A 150 -22.88 -20.63 -16.12
CA GLU A 150 -22.37 -20.44 -14.77
C GLU A 150 -21.31 -19.32 -14.70
N PHE A 151 -20.48 -19.19 -15.75
CA PHE A 151 -19.53 -18.07 -15.87
C PHE A 151 -20.24 -16.71 -15.84
N PHE A 152 -21.36 -16.54 -16.55
CA PHE A 152 -22.11 -15.28 -16.57
C PHE A 152 -23.02 -15.10 -15.34
N ASP A 153 -23.47 -16.20 -14.72
CA ASP A 153 -24.33 -16.17 -13.53
C ASP A 153 -23.57 -15.80 -12.25
N GLN A 154 -22.24 -15.98 -12.22
CA GLN A 154 -21.43 -15.61 -11.06
C GLN A 154 -21.54 -14.09 -10.79
N PRO A 155 -21.88 -13.65 -9.56
CA PRO A 155 -22.10 -12.24 -9.22
C PRO A 155 -20.78 -11.46 -9.02
N THR A 156 -19.85 -11.61 -9.96
CA THR A 156 -18.47 -11.09 -9.94
C THR A 156 -18.40 -9.59 -9.63
N GLN A 157 -19.35 -8.81 -10.15
CA GLN A 157 -19.39 -7.36 -9.93
C GLN A 157 -19.49 -7.02 -8.44
N SER A 158 -20.33 -7.73 -7.68
CA SER A 158 -20.48 -7.48 -6.25
C SER A 158 -19.19 -7.74 -5.48
N TYR A 159 -18.39 -8.72 -5.91
CA TYR A 159 -17.09 -9.01 -5.29
C TYR A 159 -16.05 -7.95 -5.64
N GLN A 160 -16.04 -7.50 -6.89
CA GLN A 160 -15.22 -6.37 -7.33
C GLN A 160 -15.55 -5.10 -6.52
N ASP A 161 -16.83 -4.75 -6.41
CA ASP A 161 -17.28 -3.55 -5.69
C ASP A 161 -16.92 -3.61 -4.19
N ALA A 162 -17.02 -4.81 -3.60
CA ALA A 162 -16.64 -5.02 -2.20
C ALA A 162 -15.14 -4.78 -1.97
N PHE A 163 -14.28 -5.29 -2.85
CA PHE A 163 -12.84 -5.03 -2.77
C PHE A 163 -12.50 -3.55 -3.07
N GLU A 164 -13.09 -2.97 -4.12
CA GLU A 164 -12.89 -1.57 -4.50
C GLU A 164 -13.19 -0.62 -3.34
N LYS A 165 -14.29 -0.86 -2.62
CA LYS A 165 -14.64 -0.08 -1.43
C LYS A 165 -13.52 -0.08 -0.39
N GLN A 166 -12.93 -1.24 -0.10
CA GLN A 166 -11.85 -1.34 0.88
C GLN A 166 -10.55 -0.74 0.35
N TYR A 167 -10.25 -0.95 -0.93
CA TYR A 167 -9.13 -0.32 -1.62
C TYR A 167 -9.20 1.21 -1.54
N MET A 168 -10.36 1.81 -1.84
CA MET A 168 -10.58 3.25 -1.72
C MET A 168 -10.45 3.75 -0.28
N ALA A 169 -11.01 3.02 0.69
CA ALA A 169 -10.89 3.37 2.11
C ALA A 169 -9.42 3.35 2.59
N TYR A 170 -8.65 2.37 2.10
CA TYR A 170 -7.22 2.25 2.40
C TYR A 170 -6.41 3.40 1.75
N MET A 171 -6.69 3.79 0.51
CA MET A 171 -6.05 4.97 -0.12
C MET A 171 -6.30 6.24 0.72
N GLN A 172 -7.54 6.49 1.13
CA GLN A 172 -7.86 7.65 1.97
C GLN A 172 -7.17 7.60 3.34
N GLN A 173 -6.97 6.41 3.91
CA GLN A 173 -6.20 6.27 5.16
C GLN A 173 -4.73 6.62 4.96
N ASN A 174 -4.14 6.16 3.85
CA ASN A 174 -2.75 6.46 3.54
C ASN A 174 -2.52 7.94 3.27
N ASP A 175 -3.44 8.62 2.58
CA ASP A 175 -3.37 10.07 2.36
C ASP A 175 -3.35 10.82 3.71
N ARG A 176 -4.22 10.45 4.66
CA ARG A 176 -4.21 11.02 6.02
C ARG A 176 -2.90 10.77 6.77
N LEU A 177 -2.33 9.56 6.65
CA LEU A 177 -1.05 9.24 7.30
C LEU A 177 0.11 10.00 6.70
N TYR A 178 0.07 10.24 5.39
CA TYR A 178 1.02 11.07 4.68
C TYR A 178 0.94 12.52 5.16
N ASP A 179 -0.26 13.08 5.25
CA ASP A 179 -0.50 14.46 5.73
C ASP A 179 0.02 14.64 7.17
N ILE A 180 -0.29 13.69 8.08
CA ILE A 180 0.23 13.71 9.46
C ILE A 180 1.76 13.67 9.47
N ALA A 181 2.38 12.79 8.69
CA ALA A 181 3.84 12.69 8.64
C ALA A 181 4.50 13.96 8.10
N VAL A 182 3.85 14.68 7.18
CA VAL A 182 4.31 15.98 6.67
C VAL A 182 4.15 17.08 7.71
N GLU A 183 3.01 17.15 8.41
CA GLU A 183 2.77 18.10 9.50
C GLU A 183 3.75 17.91 10.66
N ASP A 184 3.99 16.65 11.08
CA ASP A 184 4.95 16.31 12.13
C ASP A 184 6.37 16.76 11.77
N ASN A 185 6.77 16.60 10.50
CA ASN A 185 8.07 17.04 10.00
C ASN A 185 8.19 18.57 10.03
N ASN A 186 7.16 19.29 9.56
CA ASN A 186 7.13 20.76 9.62
C ASN A 186 7.18 21.29 11.06
N SER A 187 6.48 20.65 12.00
CA SER A 187 6.52 21.03 13.41
C SER A 187 7.90 20.80 14.04
N SER A 188 8.55 19.68 13.70
CA SER A 188 9.90 19.34 14.18
C SER A 188 10.95 20.31 13.64
N TYR A 189 10.85 20.69 12.36
CA TYR A 189 11.71 21.71 11.76
C TYR A 189 11.55 23.08 12.44
N ASN A 190 10.30 23.51 12.69
CA ASN A 190 10.02 24.78 13.37
C ASN A 190 10.43 24.80 14.84
N GLN A 191 10.53 23.65 15.51
CA GLN A 191 11.09 23.55 16.87
C GLN A 191 12.62 23.52 16.89
N ALA A 192 13.26 23.16 15.77
CA ALA A 192 14.72 23.10 15.64
C ALA A 192 15.36 24.43 15.21
N MET A 193 14.57 25.41 14.73
CA MET A 193 14.96 26.80 14.49
C MET A 193 14.70 27.69 15.70
#